data_AF-A0A2H0A2V8-F1
#
_entry.id   AF-A0A2H0A2V8-F1
#
_cell.length_a   1.000
_cell.length_b   1.000
_cell.length_c   1.000
_cell.angle_alpha   90.00
_cell.angle_beta   90.00
_cell.angle_gamma   90.00
#
_symmetry.space_group_name_H-M   'P 1'
#
loop_
_entity.id
_entity.type
_entity.pdbx_description
1 polymer ?
#
loop_
_entity_poly.entity_id
_entity_poly.type
_entity_poly.pdbx_seq_one_letter_code
_entity_poly.pdbx_strand_id
1 'polypeptide(L)'
;MSWIHKLYETYENCQPMIGIVTEKEVPLLPICHTTQMAQIEIVIDHQGNFKRARVVPKDNARTIIPCTESSGGRTNDEAPHPLCDKLQYVAKDYTKYGGGKKSYFTAYQKRLEDWCKSEYVHSKVQAVFEYIQKGQIVEDLITCKVLIIGDNEKLSGKPEKKDKNIQNIFDVLKDQSDAFIRWEVEISGDTCSKVWEDKTLWEKWIKY
;
A
#
# COMPACT_ATOMS: atom_id res chain seq x y z
N MET A 1 -41.22 -1.33 2.65
CA MET A 1 -39.88 -1.97 2.62
C MET A 1 -39.12 -1.46 1.40
N SER A 2 -38.28 -0.45 1.59
CA SER A 2 -37.47 0.14 0.52
C SER A 2 -36.28 -0.77 0.18
N TRP A 3 -35.95 -0.89 -1.10
CA TRP A 3 -34.77 -1.62 -1.61
C TRP A 3 -33.48 -1.28 -0.85
N ILE A 4 -33.29 -0.02 -0.43
CA ILE A 4 -32.10 0.41 0.30
C ILE A 4 -31.97 -0.24 1.68
N HIS A 5 -33.11 -0.49 2.35
CA HIS A 5 -33.12 -1.17 3.64
C HIS A 5 -32.71 -2.64 3.49
N LYS A 6 -33.18 -3.30 2.42
CA LYS A 6 -32.78 -4.68 2.12
C LYS A 6 -31.29 -4.80 1.81
N LEU A 7 -30.71 -3.82 1.10
CA LEU A 7 -29.26 -3.78 0.83
C LEU A 7 -28.46 -3.63 2.12
N TYR A 8 -28.90 -2.74 3.02
CA TYR A 8 -28.31 -2.57 4.34
C TYR A 8 -28.37 -3.86 5.17
N GLU A 9 -29.55 -4.47 5.32
CA GLU A 9 -29.71 -5.73 6.05
C GLU A 9 -28.84 -6.85 5.46
N THR A 10 -28.72 -6.90 4.12
CA THR A 10 -27.84 -7.87 3.45
C THR A 10 -26.38 -7.67 3.84
N TYR A 11 -25.91 -6.42 3.90
CA TYR A 11 -24.55 -6.12 4.32
C TYR A 11 -24.30 -6.52 5.78
N GLU A 12 -25.22 -6.17 6.69
CA GLU A 12 -25.14 -6.54 8.11
C GLU A 12 -25.09 -8.07 8.30
N ASN A 13 -25.92 -8.81 7.58
CA ASN A 13 -25.94 -10.27 7.65
C ASN A 13 -24.67 -10.93 7.09
N CYS A 14 -23.95 -10.25 6.18
CA CYS A 14 -22.73 -10.74 5.56
C CYS A 14 -21.44 -10.25 6.26
N GLN A 15 -21.53 -9.50 7.35
CA GLN A 15 -20.36 -9.01 8.13
C GLN A 15 -19.28 -10.08 8.40
N PRO A 16 -19.60 -11.34 8.75
CA PRO A 16 -18.58 -12.36 8.98
C PRO A 16 -17.73 -12.69 7.74
N MET A 17 -18.21 -12.37 6.54
CA MET A 17 -17.53 -12.62 5.27
C MET A 17 -16.54 -11.52 4.87
N ILE A 18 -16.48 -10.41 5.61
CA ILE A 18 -15.58 -9.29 5.31
C ILE A 18 -14.12 -9.75 5.33
N GLY A 19 -13.43 -9.49 4.22
CA GLY A 19 -12.02 -9.81 4.05
C GLY A 19 -11.70 -11.28 3.80
N ILE A 20 -12.70 -12.17 3.74
CA ILE A 20 -12.48 -13.58 3.42
C ILE A 20 -12.18 -13.69 1.92
N VAL A 21 -10.92 -14.02 1.59
CA VAL A 21 -10.47 -14.17 0.21
C VAL A 21 -10.72 -15.60 -0.26
N THR A 22 -11.57 -15.76 -1.26
CA THR A 22 -11.66 -16.98 -2.09
C THR A 22 -10.84 -16.75 -3.36
N GLU A 23 -10.19 -17.80 -3.89
CA GLU A 23 -9.12 -17.71 -4.90
C GLU A 23 -9.45 -16.91 -6.19
N LYS A 24 -10.74 -16.63 -6.46
CA LYS A 24 -11.17 -16.00 -7.72
C LYS A 24 -12.03 -14.74 -7.56
N GLU A 25 -12.49 -14.42 -6.36
CA GLU A 25 -13.52 -13.38 -6.18
C GLU A 25 -12.98 -12.16 -5.43
N VAL A 26 -13.68 -11.03 -5.60
CA VAL A 26 -13.46 -9.84 -4.77
C VAL A 26 -14.05 -10.15 -3.40
N PRO A 27 -13.24 -10.09 -2.31
CA PRO A 27 -13.77 -10.30 -0.98
C PRO A 27 -14.78 -9.21 -0.66
N LEU A 28 -15.74 -9.51 0.23
CA LEU A 28 -16.58 -8.46 0.79
C LEU A 28 -15.68 -7.45 1.51
N LEU A 29 -15.82 -6.17 1.17
CA LEU A 29 -14.96 -5.12 1.68
C LEU A 29 -15.49 -4.52 2.98
N PRO A 30 -14.60 -4.14 3.91
CA PRO A 30 -14.99 -3.28 5.01
C PRO A 30 -15.47 -1.92 4.48
N ILE A 31 -16.26 -1.22 5.30
CA ILE A 31 -16.72 0.14 4.98
C ILE A 31 -15.51 1.05 4.71
N CYS A 32 -15.61 1.93 3.71
CA CYS A 32 -14.52 2.85 3.33
C CYS A 32 -13.20 2.16 2.93
N HIS A 33 -13.29 0.98 2.32
CA HIS A 33 -12.14 0.27 1.75
C HIS A 33 -12.36 -0.06 0.26
N THR A 34 -11.26 -0.22 -0.46
CA THR A 34 -11.23 -0.70 -1.84
C THR A 34 -10.14 -1.76 -2.01
N THR A 35 -10.04 -2.38 -3.18
CA THR A 35 -8.91 -3.26 -3.51
C THR A 35 -7.98 -2.63 -4.52
N GLN A 36 -6.68 -2.77 -4.32
CA GLN A 36 -5.65 -2.46 -5.31
C GLN A 36 -4.73 -3.65 -5.52
N MET A 37 -4.10 -3.73 -6.69
CA MET A 37 -3.06 -4.71 -6.96
C MET A 37 -1.72 -4.10 -6.55
N ALA A 38 -1.12 -4.60 -5.47
CA ALA A 38 0.21 -4.20 -5.02
C ALA A 38 1.30 -4.96 -5.80
N GLN A 39 2.37 -4.27 -6.17
CA GLN A 39 3.53 -4.87 -6.84
C GLN A 39 4.74 -4.99 -5.92
N ILE A 40 4.79 -4.17 -4.86
CA ILE A 40 5.89 -4.16 -3.90
C ILE A 40 5.30 -4.31 -2.50
N GLU A 41 5.90 -5.20 -1.71
CA GLU A 41 5.64 -5.31 -0.29
C GLU A 41 6.90 -4.92 0.46
N ILE A 42 6.74 -3.98 1.39
CA ILE A 42 7.81 -3.54 2.28
C ILE A 42 7.47 -4.01 3.70
N VAL A 43 8.46 -4.63 4.33
CA VAL A 43 8.37 -5.09 5.71
C VAL A 43 9.20 -4.19 6.60
N ILE A 44 8.56 -3.66 7.64
CA ILE A 44 9.17 -2.82 8.68
C ILE A 44 8.88 -3.39 10.06
N ASP A 45 9.67 -3.01 11.07
CA ASP A 45 9.28 -3.27 12.46
C ASP A 45 8.40 -2.15 13.05
N HIS A 46 7.95 -2.37 14.28
CA HIS A 46 7.16 -1.42 15.08
C HIS A 46 7.77 -0.01 15.24
N GLN A 47 9.07 0.18 15.00
CA GLN A 47 9.75 1.49 15.08
C GLN A 47 9.93 2.14 13.69
N GLY A 48 9.35 1.54 12.65
CA GLY A 48 9.54 1.99 11.28
C GLY A 48 10.96 1.72 10.76
N ASN A 49 11.68 0.72 11.27
CA ASN A 49 12.94 0.30 10.67
C ASN A 49 12.69 -0.70 9.55
N PHE A 50 13.33 -0.46 8.41
CA PHE A 50 13.29 -1.36 7.26
C PHE A 50 13.87 -2.74 7.63
N LYS A 51 13.18 -3.81 7.21
CA LYS A 51 13.66 -5.19 7.34
C LYS A 51 13.98 -5.80 5.98
N ARG A 52 13.01 -5.76 5.07
CA ARG A 52 13.09 -6.41 3.74
C ARG A 52 12.01 -5.85 2.83
N ALA A 53 12.20 -6.03 1.53
CA ALA A 53 11.17 -5.80 0.53
C ALA A 53 11.17 -6.90 -0.51
N ARG A 54 10.02 -7.14 -1.14
CA ARG A 54 9.90 -8.11 -2.24
C ARG A 54 8.90 -7.65 -3.30
N VAL A 55 9.08 -8.18 -4.51
CA VAL A 55 8.08 -8.09 -5.57
C VAL A 55 6.92 -9.03 -5.23
N VAL A 56 5.69 -8.54 -5.38
CA VAL A 56 4.48 -9.32 -5.10
C VAL A 56 3.99 -9.99 -6.40
N PRO A 57 3.90 -11.32 -6.44
CA PRO A 57 3.29 -12.05 -7.56
C PRO A 57 1.83 -11.61 -7.84
N LYS A 58 1.38 -11.66 -9.10
CA LYS A 58 0.05 -11.16 -9.51
C LYS A 58 -1.11 -11.87 -8.80
N ASP A 59 -0.95 -13.16 -8.56
CA ASP A 59 -1.87 -14.05 -7.82
C ASP A 59 -2.01 -13.65 -6.34
N ASN A 60 -1.00 -12.99 -5.77
CA ASN A 60 -1.02 -12.49 -4.39
C ASN A 60 -1.07 -10.95 -4.30
N ALA A 61 -1.31 -10.25 -5.41
CA ALA A 61 -1.22 -8.79 -5.46
C ALA A 61 -2.43 -8.07 -4.84
N ARG A 62 -3.59 -8.74 -4.79
CA ARG A 62 -4.84 -8.12 -4.31
C ARG A 62 -4.70 -7.71 -2.85
N THR A 63 -4.85 -6.42 -2.60
CA THR A 63 -4.62 -5.79 -1.30
C THR A 63 -5.86 -4.96 -0.96
N ILE A 64 -6.50 -5.25 0.17
CA ILE A 64 -7.57 -4.41 0.74
C ILE A 64 -6.91 -3.18 1.36
N ILE A 65 -7.34 -2.00 0.94
CA ILE A 65 -6.77 -0.74 1.40
C ILE A 65 -7.87 0.20 1.89
N PRO A 66 -7.60 1.02 2.92
CA PRO A 66 -8.50 2.11 3.26
C PRO A 66 -8.60 3.09 2.10
N CYS A 67 -9.74 3.75 1.94
CA CYS A 67 -9.94 4.81 0.96
C CYS A 67 -10.91 5.87 1.47
N THR A 68 -10.68 7.12 1.06
CA THR A 68 -11.70 8.17 1.04
C THR A 68 -12.45 8.13 -0.29
N GLU A 69 -13.65 8.71 -0.34
CA GLU A 69 -14.43 8.86 -1.59
C GLU A 69 -13.58 9.46 -2.72
N SER A 70 -12.84 10.53 -2.42
CA SER A 70 -11.91 11.17 -3.36
C SER A 70 -10.77 10.27 -3.83
N SER A 71 -10.19 9.44 -2.95
CA SER A 71 -9.12 8.52 -3.34
C SER A 71 -9.64 7.32 -4.13
N GLY A 72 -10.85 6.84 -3.82
CA GLY A 72 -11.49 5.72 -4.51
C GLY A 72 -11.93 6.07 -5.94
N GLY A 73 -12.38 7.31 -6.15
CA GLY A 73 -12.75 7.85 -7.47
C GLY A 73 -11.60 8.51 -8.25
N ARG A 74 -10.35 8.38 -7.79
CA ARG A 74 -9.21 9.13 -8.34
C ARG A 74 -8.94 8.77 -9.81
N THR A 75 -9.06 9.76 -10.68
CA THR A 75 -8.70 9.65 -12.11
C THR A 75 -7.31 10.19 -12.41
N ASN A 76 -6.91 11.35 -11.84
CA ASN A 76 -5.54 11.93 -11.92
C ASN A 76 -5.24 13.03 -10.87
N ASP A 77 -6.04 13.17 -9.81
CA ASP A 77 -5.90 14.24 -8.82
C ASP A 77 -5.08 13.85 -7.57
N GLU A 78 -4.62 14.86 -6.83
CA GLU A 78 -3.88 14.77 -5.57
C GLU A 78 -4.76 14.24 -4.43
N ALA A 79 -5.09 12.94 -4.48
CA ALA A 79 -5.93 12.26 -3.49
C ALA A 79 -5.24 10.95 -3.03
N PRO A 80 -4.30 11.01 -2.07
CA PRO A 80 -3.55 9.84 -1.62
C PRO A 80 -4.43 8.81 -0.94
N HIS A 81 -4.22 7.52 -1.21
CA HIS A 81 -4.78 6.49 -0.34
C HIS A 81 -4.13 6.58 1.05
N PRO A 82 -4.88 6.35 2.15
CA PRO A 82 -4.41 6.65 3.51
C PRO A 82 -3.22 5.84 4.01
N LEU A 83 -2.91 4.68 3.43
CA LEU A 83 -1.87 3.79 3.97
C LEU A 83 -1.02 3.12 2.89
N CYS A 84 -1.64 2.50 1.90
CA CYS A 84 -0.95 1.86 0.78
C CYS A 84 -1.23 2.68 -0.48
N ASP A 85 -0.19 3.12 -1.20
CA ASP A 85 -0.35 3.87 -2.45
C ASP A 85 0.86 3.64 -3.38
N LYS A 86 0.84 4.29 -4.56
CA LYS A 86 1.94 4.25 -5.52
C LYS A 86 3.21 4.91 -4.98
N LEU A 87 4.35 4.49 -5.54
CA LEU A 87 5.68 5.00 -5.22
C LEU A 87 5.75 6.54 -5.18
N GLN A 88 5.12 7.23 -6.15
CA GLN A 88 5.08 8.71 -6.21
C GLN A 88 4.38 9.41 -5.03
N TYR A 89 3.53 8.69 -4.29
CA TYR A 89 2.85 9.19 -3.10
C TYR A 89 3.63 8.84 -1.83
N VAL A 90 4.21 7.63 -1.76
CA VAL A 90 4.77 7.13 -0.50
C VAL A 90 6.25 7.48 -0.31
N ALA A 91 7.01 7.68 -1.39
CA ALA A 91 8.45 7.88 -1.32
C ALA A 91 8.86 9.35 -1.44
N LYS A 92 9.51 9.89 -0.42
CA LYS A 92 10.06 11.25 -0.38
C LYS A 92 11.21 11.46 -1.37
N ASP A 93 12.05 10.44 -1.50
CA ASP A 93 13.21 10.37 -2.40
C ASP A 93 12.84 10.07 -3.86
N TYR A 94 11.55 9.90 -4.19
CA TYR A 94 11.08 9.60 -5.55
C TYR A 94 11.59 10.59 -6.62
N THR A 95 11.65 11.88 -6.30
CA THR A 95 12.10 12.93 -7.23
C THR A 95 13.59 12.82 -7.55
N LYS A 96 14.41 12.30 -6.63
CA LYS A 96 15.85 12.07 -6.82
C LYS A 96 16.11 11.01 -7.89
N TYR A 97 15.29 9.96 -7.92
CA TYR A 97 15.45 8.79 -8.80
C TYR A 97 14.72 8.88 -10.13
N GLY A 98 14.31 10.10 -10.54
CA GLY A 98 13.85 10.33 -11.91
C GLY A 98 12.44 9.81 -12.21
N GLY A 99 11.54 9.84 -11.23
CA GLY A 99 10.11 9.67 -11.47
C GLY A 99 9.57 10.76 -12.40
N GLY A 100 9.17 10.41 -13.62
CA GLY A 100 8.60 11.36 -14.59
C GLY A 100 7.25 11.97 -14.18
N LYS A 101 6.71 11.54 -13.03
CA LYS A 101 5.42 11.97 -12.49
C LYS A 101 5.60 12.93 -11.33
N LYS A 102 4.61 13.80 -11.13
CA LYS A 102 4.57 14.71 -9.96
C LYS A 102 4.57 13.87 -8.68
N SER A 103 5.46 14.22 -7.74
CA SER A 103 5.41 13.67 -6.38
C SER A 103 4.23 14.27 -5.63
N TYR A 104 3.52 13.42 -4.90
CA TYR A 104 2.41 13.79 -4.03
C TYR A 104 2.70 13.41 -2.58
N PHE A 105 3.99 13.26 -2.25
CA PHE A 105 4.45 12.82 -0.94
C PHE A 105 3.94 13.70 0.19
N THR A 106 3.98 15.01 0.03
CA THR A 106 3.53 15.95 1.08
C THR A 106 2.06 15.74 1.47
N ALA A 107 1.17 15.51 0.49
CA ALA A 107 -0.24 15.24 0.76
C ALA A 107 -0.45 13.88 1.45
N TYR A 108 0.29 12.86 1.02
CA TYR A 108 0.25 11.53 1.63
C TYR A 108 0.77 11.56 3.09
N GLN A 109 1.93 12.19 3.30
CA GLN A 109 2.55 12.38 4.60
C GLN A 109 1.60 13.09 5.57
N LYS A 110 0.98 14.20 5.13
CA LYS A 110 0.00 14.94 5.93
C LYS A 110 -1.20 14.06 6.30
N ARG A 111 -1.73 13.28 5.36
CA ARG A 111 -2.88 12.39 5.61
C ARG A 111 -2.55 11.33 6.68
N LEU A 112 -1.37 10.73 6.61
CA LEU A 112 -0.90 9.79 7.63
C LEU A 112 -0.66 10.48 8.98
N GLU A 113 -0.09 11.68 8.97
CA GLU A 113 0.13 12.48 10.18
C GLU A 113 -1.20 12.79 10.89
N ASP A 114 -2.21 13.24 10.14
CA ASP A 114 -3.54 13.55 10.66
C ASP A 114 -4.18 12.30 11.29
N TRP A 115 -4.06 11.13 10.64
CA TRP A 115 -4.55 9.87 11.22
C TRP A 115 -3.75 9.47 12.47
N CYS A 116 -2.43 9.65 12.48
CA CYS A 116 -1.61 9.36 13.66
C CYS A 116 -1.92 10.24 14.87
N LYS A 117 -2.43 11.46 14.64
CA LYS A 117 -2.80 12.42 15.68
C LYS A 117 -4.24 12.25 16.18
N SER A 118 -5.04 11.40 15.54
CA SER A 118 -6.44 11.20 15.92
C SER A 118 -6.58 10.19 17.07
N GLU A 119 -7.76 10.15 17.68
CA GLU A 119 -8.12 9.15 18.69
C GLU A 119 -8.20 7.72 18.13
N TYR A 120 -8.21 7.60 16.80
CA TYR A 120 -8.28 6.35 16.06
C TYR A 120 -6.93 5.92 15.49
N VAL A 121 -5.84 6.38 16.10
CA VAL A 121 -4.48 5.93 15.78
C VAL A 121 -4.33 4.42 15.93
N HIS A 122 -3.47 3.85 15.09
CA HIS A 122 -3.09 2.44 15.11
C HIS A 122 -1.56 2.30 15.04
N SER A 123 -0.99 1.36 15.80
CA SER A 123 0.47 1.17 15.91
C SER A 123 1.16 0.94 14.56
N LYS A 124 0.54 0.17 13.67
CA LYS A 124 1.04 -0.05 12.30
C LYS A 124 1.07 1.22 11.45
N VAL A 125 0.10 2.11 11.62
CA VAL A 125 0.04 3.39 10.91
C VAL A 125 1.18 4.29 11.40
N GLN A 126 1.45 4.30 12.72
CA GLN A 126 2.58 5.02 13.30
C GLN A 126 3.92 4.48 12.79
N ALA A 127 4.11 3.16 12.76
CA ALA A 127 5.34 2.56 12.23
C ALA A 127 5.58 2.93 10.76
N VAL A 128 4.53 2.89 9.93
CA VAL A 128 4.61 3.34 8.53
C VAL A 128 4.94 4.83 8.46
N PHE A 129 4.31 5.66 9.28
CA PHE A 129 4.61 7.10 9.35
C PHE A 129 6.07 7.36 9.70
N GLU A 130 6.60 6.73 10.75
CA GLU A 130 8.02 6.85 11.14
C GLU A 130 8.96 6.40 10.02
N TYR A 131 8.64 5.32 9.31
CA TYR A 131 9.46 4.85 8.20
C TYR A 131 9.48 5.85 7.02
N ILE A 132 8.32 6.36 6.60
CA ILE A 132 8.26 7.27 5.45
C ILE A 132 8.97 8.61 5.74
N GLN A 133 9.04 9.03 7.00
CA GLN A 133 9.71 10.27 7.42
C GLN A 133 11.22 10.22 7.18
N LYS A 134 11.82 9.02 7.26
CA LYS A 134 13.24 8.80 6.94
C LYS A 134 13.55 9.13 5.49
N GLY A 135 12.57 8.95 4.59
CA GLY A 135 12.66 9.44 3.21
C GLY A 135 13.65 8.69 2.32
N GLN A 136 13.83 7.39 2.56
CA GLN A 136 14.81 6.53 1.88
C GLN A 136 14.17 5.28 1.25
N ILE A 137 12.88 5.36 0.88
CA ILE A 137 12.13 4.20 0.39
C ILE A 137 12.70 3.69 -0.93
N VAL A 138 12.99 4.59 -1.87
CA VAL A 138 13.55 4.17 -3.16
C VAL A 138 14.96 3.60 -2.97
N GLU A 139 15.75 4.21 -2.11
CA GLU A 139 17.09 3.72 -1.74
C GLU A 139 17.06 2.30 -1.15
N ASP A 140 16.17 2.04 -0.19
CA ASP A 140 16.00 0.71 0.43
C ASP A 140 15.54 -0.34 -0.61
N LEU A 141 14.65 0.05 -1.53
CA LEU A 141 14.16 -0.82 -2.60
C LEU A 141 15.23 -1.13 -3.67
N ILE A 142 16.10 -0.17 -3.99
CA ILE A 142 17.25 -0.38 -4.89
C ILE A 142 18.25 -1.33 -4.23
N THR A 143 18.55 -1.11 -2.95
CA THR A 143 19.49 -1.93 -2.18
C THR A 143 19.03 -3.39 -2.12
N CYS A 144 17.73 -3.62 -2.00
CA CYS A 144 17.12 -4.95 -2.05
C CYS A 144 16.94 -5.52 -3.47
N LYS A 145 17.38 -4.81 -4.51
CA LYS A 145 17.21 -5.17 -5.93
C LYS A 145 15.75 -5.35 -6.35
N VAL A 146 14.81 -4.70 -5.65
CA VAL A 146 13.39 -4.68 -6.00
C VAL A 146 13.13 -3.65 -7.10
N LEU A 147 13.70 -2.46 -6.95
CA LEU A 147 13.74 -1.43 -7.99
C LEU A 147 15.09 -1.48 -8.71
N ILE A 148 15.07 -1.13 -10.00
CA ILE A 148 16.24 -1.17 -10.87
C ILE A 148 16.57 0.24 -11.34
N ILE A 149 17.80 0.66 -11.14
CA ILE A 149 18.31 1.92 -11.67
C ILE A 149 19.17 1.68 -12.90
N GLY A 150 19.18 2.65 -13.80
CA GLY A 150 20.06 2.68 -14.97
C GLY A 150 21.36 3.40 -14.65
N ASP A 151 22.21 3.52 -15.66
CA ASP A 151 23.54 4.15 -15.55
C ASP A 151 23.50 5.63 -15.14
N ASN A 152 22.34 6.27 -15.25
CA ASN A 152 22.10 7.65 -14.85
C ASN A 152 21.57 7.80 -13.41
N GLU A 153 21.64 6.74 -12.60
CA GLU A 153 21.09 6.64 -11.23
C GLU A 153 19.58 6.91 -11.14
N LYS A 154 18.85 6.84 -12.26
CA LYS A 154 17.39 6.97 -12.31
C LYS A 154 16.74 5.62 -12.50
N LEU A 155 15.46 5.52 -12.11
CA LEU A 155 14.64 4.34 -12.36
C LEU A 155 14.67 4.02 -13.86
N SER A 156 15.19 2.84 -14.20
CA SER A 156 15.36 2.41 -15.59
C SER A 156 14.09 1.80 -16.16
N GLY A 157 14.06 1.66 -17.49
CA GLY A 157 13.15 0.72 -18.14
C GLY A 157 13.58 -0.74 -17.91
N LYS A 158 12.80 -1.66 -18.48
CA LYS A 158 13.06 -3.10 -18.43
C LYS A 158 14.47 -3.43 -18.98
N PRO A 159 15.31 -4.20 -18.26
CA PRO A 159 16.65 -4.54 -18.72
C PRO A 159 16.63 -5.47 -19.94
N GLU A 160 17.60 -5.33 -20.84
CA GLU A 160 17.72 -6.13 -22.07
C GLU A 160 18.05 -7.60 -21.79
N LYS A 161 18.86 -7.87 -20.76
CA LYS A 161 19.20 -9.23 -20.32
C LYS A 161 18.46 -9.52 -19.02
N LYS A 162 17.46 -10.39 -19.11
CA LYS A 162 16.70 -10.89 -17.96
C LYS A 162 17.34 -12.17 -17.44
N ASP A 163 17.76 -12.18 -16.17
CA ASP A 163 17.98 -13.42 -15.45
C ASP A 163 16.63 -14.07 -15.18
N LYS A 164 16.41 -15.29 -15.71
CA LYS A 164 15.13 -16.00 -15.57
C LYS A 164 14.90 -16.53 -14.16
N ASN A 165 15.94 -16.59 -13.31
CA ASN A 165 15.85 -17.15 -11.97
C ASN A 165 15.55 -16.12 -10.89
N ILE A 166 15.55 -14.81 -11.20
CA ILE A 166 15.28 -13.75 -10.24
C ILE A 166 13.94 -13.08 -10.60
N GLN A 167 12.97 -13.14 -9.69
CA GLN A 167 11.72 -12.41 -9.84
C GLN A 167 11.99 -10.90 -9.81
N ASN A 168 11.54 -10.21 -10.84
CA ASN A 168 11.80 -8.78 -11.03
C ASN A 168 10.48 -8.01 -11.09
N ILE A 169 10.49 -6.73 -10.66
CA ILE A 169 9.33 -5.83 -10.75
C ILE A 169 8.73 -5.79 -12.17
N PHE A 170 9.57 -5.96 -13.20
CA PHE A 170 9.12 -5.98 -14.60
C PHE A 170 8.29 -7.21 -15.02
N ASP A 171 8.20 -8.23 -14.17
CA ASP A 171 7.33 -9.39 -14.40
C ASP A 171 5.88 -9.10 -14.03
N VAL A 172 5.68 -8.14 -13.13
CA VAL A 172 4.37 -7.76 -12.62
C VAL A 172 3.92 -6.40 -13.13
N LEU A 173 4.86 -5.54 -13.54
CA LEU A 173 4.60 -4.16 -13.95
C LEU A 173 5.44 -3.74 -15.16
N LYS A 174 4.88 -2.91 -16.05
CA LYS A 174 5.64 -2.38 -17.20
C LYS A 174 6.58 -1.23 -16.82
N ASP A 175 6.10 -0.34 -15.96
CA ASP A 175 6.81 0.84 -15.49
C ASP A 175 6.89 0.79 -13.97
N GLN A 176 8.08 0.58 -13.42
CA GLN A 176 8.29 0.45 -11.98
C GLN A 176 7.96 1.73 -11.19
N SER A 177 7.92 2.90 -11.84
CA SER A 177 7.51 4.15 -11.18
C SER A 177 6.03 4.16 -10.77
N ASP A 178 5.22 3.30 -11.40
CA ASP A 178 3.81 3.10 -11.08
C ASP A 178 3.56 2.06 -9.97
N ALA A 179 4.62 1.50 -9.39
CA ALA A 179 4.51 0.41 -8.43
C ALA A 179 3.68 0.85 -7.21
N PHE A 180 2.68 0.04 -6.90
CA PHE A 180 1.84 0.19 -5.72
C PHE A 180 2.44 -0.57 -4.55
N ILE A 181 2.62 0.13 -3.42
CA ILE A 181 3.29 -0.39 -2.23
C ILE A 181 2.24 -0.82 -1.21
N ARG A 182 2.44 -2.00 -0.62
CA ARG A 182 1.75 -2.46 0.58
C ARG A 182 2.72 -2.70 1.73
N TRP A 183 2.21 -2.65 2.96
CA TRP A 183 3.02 -2.71 4.17
C TRP A 183 2.79 -3.99 4.96
N GLU A 184 3.88 -4.57 5.45
CA GLU A 184 3.88 -5.53 6.54
C GLU A 184 4.62 -4.89 7.72
N VAL A 185 3.97 -4.85 8.89
CA VAL A 185 4.55 -4.29 10.12
C VAL A 185 4.68 -5.39 11.15
N GLU A 186 5.93 -5.76 11.45
CA GLU A 186 6.25 -6.78 12.43
C GLU A 186 6.31 -6.16 13.83
N ILE A 187 5.37 -6.57 14.68
CA ILE A 187 5.26 -6.15 16.08
C ILE A 187 5.34 -7.40 16.95
N SER A 188 6.17 -7.39 17.99
CA SER A 188 6.31 -8.54 18.89
C SER A 188 4.97 -8.85 19.59
N GLY A 189 4.49 -10.08 19.45
CA GLY A 189 3.21 -10.53 20.01
C GLY A 189 1.99 -10.27 19.11
N ASP A 190 2.15 -9.55 18.00
CA ASP A 190 1.10 -9.41 16.98
C ASP A 190 1.21 -10.55 15.96
N THR A 191 0.10 -11.27 15.75
CA THR A 191 0.03 -12.39 14.81
C THR A 191 -0.33 -11.96 13.38
N CYS A 192 -0.77 -10.71 13.18
CA CYS A 192 -1.22 -10.20 11.88
C CYS A 192 -0.33 -9.04 11.41
N SER A 193 0.84 -9.35 10.84
CA SER A 193 1.77 -8.32 10.38
C SER A 193 1.27 -7.53 9.15
N LYS A 194 0.42 -8.13 8.33
CA LYS A 194 -0.06 -7.57 7.06
C LYS A 194 -1.18 -6.55 7.27
N VAL A 195 -0.96 -5.29 6.88
CA VAL A 195 -1.96 -4.23 7.11
C VAL A 195 -3.28 -4.43 6.36
N TRP A 196 -3.26 -5.21 5.28
CA TRP A 196 -4.45 -5.51 4.46
C TRP A 196 -5.23 -6.74 4.92
N GLU A 197 -4.83 -7.39 6.01
CA GLU A 197 -5.56 -8.50 6.65
C GLU A 197 -5.96 -8.14 8.10
N ASP A 198 -5.55 -6.97 8.59
CA ASP A 198 -5.74 -6.53 9.97
C ASP A 198 -7.10 -5.85 10.17
N LYS A 199 -8.04 -6.61 10.74
CA LYS A 199 -9.38 -6.13 11.08
C LYS A 199 -9.38 -4.98 12.11
N THR A 200 -8.43 -4.97 13.03
CA THR A 200 -8.34 -3.91 14.05
C THR A 200 -7.93 -2.57 13.43
N LEU A 201 -7.05 -2.62 12.41
CA LEU A 201 -6.71 -1.46 11.60
C LEU A 201 -7.90 -0.99 10.77
N TRP A 202 -8.66 -1.91 10.16
CA TRP A 202 -9.87 -1.54 9.41
C TRP A 202 -10.90 -0.84 10.29
N GLU A 203 -11.15 -1.35 11.49
CA GLU A 203 -12.06 -0.72 12.45
C GLU A 203 -11.61 0.68 12.87
N LYS A 204 -10.30 0.87 13.06
CA LYS A 204 -9.73 2.19 13.36
C LYS A 204 -9.91 3.17 12.21
N TRP A 205 -9.74 2.72 10.96
CA TRP A 205 -10.01 3.56 9.80
C TRP A 205 -11.50 3.89 9.65
N ILE A 206 -12.40 2.91 9.85
CA ILE A 206 -13.86 3.12 9.73
C ILE A 206 -14.37 4.19 10.70
N LYS A 207 -13.73 4.31 11.87
CA LYS A 207 -14.13 5.27 12.92
C LYS A 207 -13.53 6.66 12.75
N TYR A 208 -12.44 6.79 11.99
CA TYR A 208 -11.74 8.06 11.72
C TYR A 208 -12.46 8.89 10.67
#